data_AF-A0A0C3DL36-F1
#
_entry.id   AF-A0A0C3DL36-F1
#
_cell.length_a   1.000
_cell.length_b   1.000
_cell.length_c   1.000
_cell.angle_alpha   90.00
_cell.angle_beta   90.00
_cell.angle_gamma   90.00
#
_symmetry.space_group_name_H-M   'P 1'
#
loop_
_entity.id
_entity.type
_entity.pdbx_description
1 polymer ?
#
loop_
_entity_poly.entity_id
_entity_poly.type
_entity_poly.pdbx_seq_one_letter_code
_entity_poly.pdbx_strand_id
1 'polypeptide(L)'
;MECPILVWMLSINRDVTTEEYDKCYNLVKECVPHTKFPYECTSIESFRQIICEMLPLLMMRHRRISRTKWKDCVSTTGKHWIEQSPDDMPPEKFLQSMIGYHLSHDNSLCGMIMTQGRQRQVVNVGLGIKQLCVEPRGVSVAAYAESYAHKLTPLEMTFVSPELGDEVVLRRLCILLSLKAAYIKAVGQPRGFDWSRLEFNIPNESARGDEHPLQGWEFRVFKAQLGVQRNGTVIEEAYQCACAFFRGTKESKFIWHDNAKDLEAWVQFINIDQMIKVIPKLTA
;
A
#
# COMPACT_ATOMS: atom_id res chain seq x y z
N MET A 1 11.91 -18.04 11.07
CA MET A 1 12.79 -17.16 10.28
C MET A 1 11.95 -15.97 9.85
N GLU A 2 12.24 -14.79 10.39
CA GLU A 2 11.44 -13.59 10.15
C GLU A 2 11.66 -13.11 8.71
N CYS A 3 10.59 -12.95 7.95
CA CYS A 3 10.67 -12.49 6.56
C CYS A 3 10.86 -10.97 6.56
N PRO A 4 11.93 -10.42 5.95
CA PRO A 4 12.14 -8.99 5.91
C PRO A 4 10.92 -8.27 5.33
N ILE A 5 10.64 -7.09 5.88
CA ILE A 5 9.55 -6.22 5.46
C ILE A 5 10.15 -4.91 4.99
N LEU A 6 9.64 -4.40 3.88
CA LEU A 6 9.96 -3.06 3.43
C LEU A 6 8.70 -2.44 2.82
N VAL A 7 8.47 -1.16 3.09
CA VAL A 7 7.38 -0.38 2.52
C VAL A 7 7.96 0.88 1.90
N TRP A 8 7.59 1.17 0.67
CA TRP A 8 7.99 2.36 -0.03
C TRP A 8 6.78 3.24 -0.23
N MET A 9 6.86 4.49 0.19
CA MET A 9 5.80 5.47 0.10
C MET A 9 6.29 6.62 -0.80
N LEU A 10 5.66 6.77 -1.95
CA LEU A 10 5.97 7.81 -2.92
C LEU A 10 4.92 8.91 -2.89
N SER A 11 5.40 10.12 -2.64
CA SER A 11 4.58 11.33 -2.67
C SER A 11 4.59 11.98 -4.06
N ILE A 12 3.40 12.19 -4.62
CA ILE A 12 3.15 13.05 -5.77
C ILE A 12 2.98 14.46 -5.23
N ASN A 13 4.10 15.04 -4.78
CA ASN A 13 4.17 16.28 -4.03
C ASN A 13 4.05 17.55 -4.89
N ARG A 14 3.87 17.42 -6.20
CA ARG A 14 3.65 18.53 -7.14
C ARG A 14 2.91 18.04 -8.38
N ASP A 15 2.45 18.98 -9.20
CA ASP A 15 1.94 18.68 -10.52
C ASP A 15 3.08 18.19 -11.43
N VAL A 16 2.73 17.28 -12.33
CA VAL A 16 3.67 16.61 -13.24
C VAL A 16 3.43 17.10 -14.65
N THR A 17 4.52 17.37 -15.36
CA THR A 17 4.47 17.83 -16.74
C THR A 17 4.13 16.68 -17.70
N THR A 18 3.59 16.99 -18.88
CA THR A 18 3.33 15.97 -19.91
C THR A 18 4.59 15.21 -20.31
N GLU A 19 5.74 15.90 -20.38
CA GLU A 19 7.02 15.25 -20.71
C GLU A 19 7.45 14.22 -19.65
N GLU A 20 7.26 14.55 -18.37
CA GLU A 20 7.53 13.63 -17.26
C GLU A 20 6.55 12.45 -17.27
N TYR A 21 5.27 12.70 -17.55
CA TYR A 21 4.27 11.66 -17.75
C TYR A 21 4.69 10.70 -18.88
N ASP A 22 5.08 11.23 -20.03
CA ASP A 22 5.47 10.43 -21.20
C ASP A 22 6.69 9.54 -20.90
N LYS A 23 7.68 10.07 -20.17
CA LYS A 23 8.84 9.29 -19.72
C LYS A 23 8.44 8.12 -18.82
N CYS A 24 7.57 8.36 -17.85
CA CYS A 24 7.05 7.33 -16.95
C CYS A 24 6.22 6.29 -17.70
N TYR A 25 5.30 6.74 -18.57
CA TYR A 25 4.42 5.87 -19.37
C TYR A 25 5.23 4.94 -20.28
N ASN A 26 6.21 5.49 -21.00
CA ASN A 26 7.05 4.71 -21.91
C ASN A 26 7.90 3.67 -21.16
N LEU A 27 8.46 4.04 -20.00
CA LEU A 27 9.19 3.09 -19.16
C LEU A 27 8.32 1.91 -18.74
N VAL A 28 7.10 2.17 -18.22
CA VAL A 28 6.19 1.10 -17.77
C VAL A 28 5.76 0.23 -18.94
N LYS A 29 5.45 0.83 -20.09
CA LYS A 29 5.09 0.10 -21.32
C LYS A 29 6.20 -0.84 -21.78
N GLU A 30 7.45 -0.44 -21.64
CA GLU A 30 8.62 -1.25 -22.01
C GLU A 30 8.93 -2.34 -20.97
N CYS A 31 8.93 -1.99 -19.69
CA CYS A 31 9.46 -2.84 -18.62
C CYS A 31 8.41 -3.70 -17.90
N VAL A 32 7.12 -3.36 -18.01
CA VAL A 32 6.00 -3.96 -17.27
C VAL A 32 4.87 -4.38 -18.23
N PRO A 33 5.15 -5.30 -19.19
CA PRO A 33 4.26 -5.60 -20.31
C PRO A 33 2.94 -6.28 -19.92
N HIS A 34 2.82 -6.77 -18.68
CA HIS A 34 1.58 -7.37 -18.17
C HIS A 34 0.51 -6.31 -17.85
N THR A 35 0.91 -5.04 -17.72
CA THR A 35 0.00 -3.93 -17.46
C THR A 35 -0.46 -3.29 -18.78
N LYS A 36 -1.72 -2.86 -18.82
CA LYS A 36 -2.29 -2.14 -19.96
C LYS A 36 -2.95 -0.88 -19.45
N PHE A 37 -2.30 0.26 -19.66
CA PHE A 37 -2.83 1.57 -19.28
C PHE A 37 -3.24 2.36 -20.52
N PRO A 38 -4.43 2.97 -20.52
CA PRO A 38 -4.76 3.99 -21.51
C PRO A 38 -3.81 5.18 -21.33
N TYR A 39 -3.37 5.77 -22.44
CA TYR A 39 -2.61 7.00 -22.38
C TYR A 39 -3.57 8.16 -22.06
N GLU A 40 -3.43 8.76 -20.88
CA GLU A 40 -4.28 9.86 -20.40
C GLU A 40 -3.46 10.85 -19.56
N CYS A 41 -2.64 11.68 -20.21
CA CYS A 41 -1.68 12.56 -19.53
C CYS A 41 -2.32 13.67 -18.66
N THR A 42 -3.61 13.96 -18.84
CA THR A 42 -4.37 14.90 -17.99
C THR A 42 -5.01 14.23 -16.77
N SER A 43 -4.97 12.89 -16.69
CA SER A 43 -5.59 12.11 -15.62
C SER A 43 -4.57 11.82 -14.53
N ILE A 44 -4.76 12.43 -13.36
CA ILE A 44 -3.95 12.13 -12.17
C ILE A 44 -4.07 10.67 -11.76
N GLU A 45 -5.22 10.04 -12.02
CA GLU A 45 -5.44 8.63 -11.72
C GLU A 45 -4.61 7.72 -12.61
N SER A 46 -4.54 8.03 -13.91
CA SER A 46 -3.63 7.33 -14.83
C SER A 46 -2.18 7.45 -14.36
N PHE A 47 -1.77 8.65 -13.95
CA PHE A 47 -0.42 8.87 -13.45
C PHE A 47 -0.09 8.08 -12.17
N ARG A 48 -1.02 8.01 -11.20
CA ARG A 48 -0.84 7.18 -10.00
C ARG A 48 -0.62 5.71 -10.33
N GLN A 49 -1.37 5.19 -11.29
CA GLN A 49 -1.23 3.80 -11.73
C GLN A 49 0.16 3.56 -12.32
N ILE A 50 0.61 4.42 -13.23
CA ILE A 50 1.96 4.35 -13.83
C ILE A 50 3.03 4.39 -12.73
N ILE A 51 2.93 5.32 -11.78
CA ILE A 51 3.92 5.47 -10.71
C ILE A 51 3.95 4.27 -9.78
N CYS A 52 2.79 3.69 -9.45
CA CYS A 52 2.71 2.45 -8.70
C CYS A 52 3.50 1.33 -9.39
N GLU A 53 3.34 1.16 -10.71
CA GLU A 53 4.06 0.12 -11.48
C GLU A 53 5.57 0.38 -11.64
N MET A 54 6.02 1.61 -11.42
CA MET A 54 7.44 1.93 -11.37
C MET A 54 8.10 1.55 -10.04
N LEU A 55 7.33 1.38 -8.96
CA LEU A 55 7.88 1.06 -7.63
C LEU A 55 8.64 -0.28 -7.60
N PRO A 56 8.14 -1.39 -8.17
CA PRO A 56 8.89 -2.65 -8.26
C PRO A 56 10.21 -2.50 -9.04
N LEU A 57 10.20 -1.73 -10.14
CA LEU A 57 11.40 -1.48 -10.94
C LEU A 57 12.46 -0.75 -10.11
N LEU A 58 12.07 0.31 -9.42
CA LEU A 58 12.96 1.09 -8.56
C LEU A 58 13.52 0.23 -7.41
N MET A 59 12.70 -0.65 -6.83
CA MET A 59 13.14 -1.57 -5.78
C MET A 59 14.20 -2.52 -6.30
N MET A 60 13.96 -3.20 -7.42
CA MET A 60 14.94 -4.15 -7.96
C MET A 60 16.26 -3.44 -8.31
N ARG A 61 16.16 -2.20 -8.83
CA ARG A 61 17.34 -1.37 -9.07
C ARG A 61 18.08 -1.01 -7.77
N HIS A 62 17.36 -0.61 -6.72
CA HIS A 62 17.95 -0.30 -5.41
C HIS A 62 18.67 -1.53 -4.81
N ARG A 63 18.14 -2.73 -5.05
CA ARG A 63 18.76 -4.01 -4.69
C ARG A 63 19.90 -4.45 -5.63
N ARG A 64 20.22 -3.65 -6.65
CA ARG A 64 21.25 -3.90 -7.67
C ARG A 64 21.00 -5.17 -8.50
N ILE A 65 19.74 -5.51 -8.74
CA ILE A 65 19.34 -6.64 -9.59
C ILE A 65 18.90 -6.09 -10.95
N SER A 66 19.60 -6.45 -12.02
CA SER A 66 19.27 -6.01 -13.40
C SER A 66 17.92 -6.55 -13.85
N ARG A 67 17.24 -5.81 -14.72
CA ARG A 67 15.90 -6.16 -15.23
C ARG A 67 15.82 -7.56 -15.84
N THR A 68 16.90 -8.04 -16.45
CA THR A 68 16.98 -9.37 -17.09
C THR A 68 17.04 -10.52 -16.09
N LYS A 69 17.40 -10.25 -14.83
CA LYS A 69 17.59 -11.25 -13.78
C LYS A 69 16.36 -11.45 -12.89
N TRP A 70 15.20 -10.98 -13.30
CA TRP A 70 13.97 -11.24 -12.57
C TRP A 70 12.74 -11.15 -13.46
N LYS A 71 11.68 -11.81 -13.01
CA LYS A 71 10.36 -11.74 -13.63
C LYS A 71 9.31 -11.44 -12.58
N ASP A 72 8.28 -10.73 -13.00
CA ASP A 72 7.07 -10.55 -12.21
C ASP A 72 6.10 -11.68 -12.53
N CYS A 73 5.53 -12.27 -11.50
CA CYS A 73 4.60 -13.38 -11.57
C CYS A 73 3.28 -13.00 -10.89
N VAL A 74 2.18 -13.56 -11.38
CA VAL A 74 0.82 -13.24 -10.91
C VAL A 74 0.05 -14.51 -10.55
N SER A 75 -0.68 -14.47 -9.44
CA SER A 75 -1.59 -15.55 -9.04
C SER A 75 -2.92 -15.44 -9.78
N THR A 76 -3.74 -16.48 -9.70
CA THR A 76 -5.13 -16.43 -10.19
C THR A 76 -5.99 -15.35 -9.52
N THR A 77 -5.61 -14.92 -8.31
CA THR A 77 -6.26 -13.84 -7.55
C THR A 77 -5.62 -12.47 -7.77
N GLY A 78 -4.69 -12.34 -8.74
CA GLY A 78 -4.01 -11.08 -9.06
C GLY A 78 -2.95 -10.65 -8.04
N LYS A 79 -2.43 -11.59 -7.25
CA LYS A 79 -1.34 -11.33 -6.29
C LYS A 79 0.00 -11.48 -6.98
N HIS A 80 0.86 -10.47 -6.81
CA HIS A 80 2.15 -10.43 -7.49
C HIS A 80 3.29 -10.95 -6.60
N TRP A 81 4.26 -11.61 -7.23
CA TRP A 81 5.56 -11.88 -6.64
C TRP A 81 6.66 -11.84 -7.70
N ILE A 82 7.86 -11.48 -7.28
CA ILE A 82 9.05 -11.44 -8.12
C ILE A 82 9.88 -12.70 -7.87
N GLU A 83 10.24 -13.36 -8.96
CA GLU A 83 11.23 -14.44 -8.97
C GLU A 83 12.53 -13.90 -9.56
N GLN A 84 13.64 -14.08 -8.85
CA GLN A 84 14.98 -13.73 -9.31
C GLN A 84 15.58 -14.88 -10.13
N SER A 85 16.56 -14.62 -10.99
CA SER A 85 17.26 -15.70 -11.72
C SER A 85 18.04 -16.60 -10.74
N PRO A 86 18.01 -17.94 -10.91
CA PRO A 86 18.79 -18.85 -10.08
C PRO A 86 20.30 -18.79 -10.36
N ASP A 87 20.73 -18.21 -11.49
CA ASP A 87 22.12 -18.31 -12.00
C ASP A 87 23.20 -17.86 -11.00
N ASP A 88 22.88 -16.90 -10.15
CA ASP A 88 23.80 -16.34 -9.15
C ASP A 88 23.50 -16.80 -7.71
N MET A 89 22.64 -17.81 -7.51
CA MET A 89 22.11 -18.14 -6.19
C MET A 89 22.11 -19.64 -5.87
N PRO A 90 22.62 -20.06 -4.69
CA PRO A 90 22.45 -21.43 -4.22
C PRO A 90 20.97 -21.83 -4.16
N PRO A 91 20.61 -23.09 -4.46
CA PRO A 91 19.21 -23.55 -4.50
C PRO A 91 18.40 -23.26 -3.23
N GLU A 92 19.03 -23.38 -2.06
CA GLU A 92 18.38 -23.11 -0.77
C GLU A 92 18.02 -21.62 -0.60
N LYS A 93 18.88 -20.72 -1.09
CA LYS A 93 18.64 -19.28 -1.07
C LYS A 93 17.62 -18.88 -2.12
N PHE A 94 17.64 -19.51 -3.30
CA PHE A 94 16.67 -19.27 -4.37
C PHE A 94 15.23 -19.46 -3.86
N LEU A 95 14.96 -20.55 -3.14
CA LEU A 95 13.63 -20.83 -2.57
C LEU A 95 13.16 -19.78 -1.55
N GLN A 96 14.07 -18.99 -0.97
CA GLN A 96 13.77 -17.91 -0.02
C GLN A 96 13.97 -16.51 -0.62
N SER A 97 14.24 -16.43 -1.92
CA SER A 97 14.54 -15.17 -2.62
C SER A 97 13.31 -14.49 -3.21
N MET A 98 12.15 -15.15 -3.14
CA MET A 98 10.90 -14.65 -3.72
C MET A 98 10.46 -13.39 -2.97
N ILE A 99 10.04 -12.38 -3.71
CA ILE A 99 9.60 -11.11 -3.15
C ILE A 99 8.14 -10.94 -3.49
N GLY A 100 7.25 -11.07 -2.52
CA GLY A 100 5.85 -10.73 -2.71
C GLY A 100 5.63 -9.25 -2.43
N TYR A 101 4.79 -8.62 -3.23
CA TYR A 101 4.50 -7.20 -3.06
C TYR A 101 3.04 -6.88 -3.37
N HIS A 102 2.62 -5.68 -2.96
CA HIS A 102 1.33 -5.12 -3.31
C HIS A 102 1.46 -3.61 -3.46
N LEU A 103 0.76 -3.07 -4.47
CA LEU A 103 0.73 -1.65 -4.79
C LEU A 103 -0.60 -1.04 -4.37
N SER A 104 -0.58 0.14 -3.79
CA SER A 104 -1.78 0.88 -3.43
C SER A 104 -1.52 2.38 -3.54
N HIS A 105 -2.56 3.14 -3.81
CA HIS A 105 -2.49 4.60 -3.75
C HIS A 105 -3.75 5.18 -3.12
N ASP A 106 -3.62 6.38 -2.58
CA ASP A 106 -4.73 7.25 -2.21
C ASP A 106 -4.30 8.71 -2.38
N ASN A 107 -5.06 9.49 -3.13
CA ASN A 107 -4.77 10.89 -3.46
C ASN A 107 -3.30 11.14 -3.86
N SER A 108 -2.51 11.91 -3.10
CA SER A 108 -1.14 12.25 -3.48
C SER A 108 -0.11 11.19 -3.07
N LEU A 109 -0.54 10.05 -2.52
CA LEU A 109 0.36 9.03 -1.96
C LEU A 109 0.21 7.69 -2.69
N CYS A 110 1.29 7.24 -3.30
CA CYS A 110 1.46 5.91 -3.85
C CYS A 110 2.32 5.08 -2.90
N GLY A 111 2.08 3.78 -2.82
CA GLY A 111 2.77 2.91 -1.87
C GLY A 111 2.96 1.50 -2.40
N MET A 112 4.09 0.91 -2.05
CA MET A 112 4.40 -0.49 -2.27
C MET A 112 4.79 -1.13 -0.95
N ILE A 113 4.14 -2.22 -0.61
CA ILE A 113 4.57 -3.12 0.47
C ILE A 113 5.27 -4.32 -0.14
N MET A 114 6.33 -4.80 0.49
CA MET A 114 7.00 -6.03 0.09
C MET A 114 7.42 -6.88 1.28
N THR A 115 7.58 -8.17 1.04
CA THR A 115 8.26 -9.08 1.95
C THR A 115 9.02 -10.14 1.17
N GLN A 116 10.13 -10.63 1.72
CA GLN A 116 10.96 -11.65 1.09
C GLN A 116 10.91 -12.98 1.85
N GLY A 117 10.84 -14.09 1.12
CA GLY A 117 10.78 -15.44 1.68
C GLY A 117 10.40 -16.49 0.64
N ARG A 118 9.77 -17.59 1.08
CA ARG A 118 9.19 -18.58 0.16
C ARG A 118 7.94 -18.02 -0.48
N GLN A 119 7.62 -18.41 -1.71
CA GLN A 119 6.43 -17.94 -2.44
C GLN A 119 5.15 -17.92 -1.57
N ARG A 120 4.83 -19.04 -0.91
CA ARG A 120 3.64 -19.15 -0.03
C ARG A 120 3.61 -18.18 1.16
N GLN A 121 4.76 -17.64 1.57
CA GLN A 121 4.91 -16.73 2.70
C GLN A 121 4.87 -15.26 2.28
N VAL A 122 5.00 -14.98 0.98
CA VAL A 122 5.15 -13.60 0.49
C VAL A 122 3.99 -13.12 -0.35
N VAL A 123 3.22 -14.03 -0.96
CA VAL A 123 2.10 -13.67 -1.85
C VAL A 123 0.97 -12.94 -1.09
N ASN A 124 0.73 -13.29 0.17
CA ASN A 124 -0.36 -12.73 0.97
C ASN A 124 0.08 -11.48 1.74
N VAL A 125 0.28 -10.38 1.00
CA VAL A 125 0.59 -9.05 1.55
C VAL A 125 -0.34 -7.97 0.99
N GLY A 126 -0.70 -6.98 1.79
CA GLY A 126 -1.59 -5.91 1.35
C GLY A 126 -1.32 -4.59 2.06
N LEU A 127 -1.61 -3.49 1.34
CA LEU A 127 -1.42 -2.12 1.81
C LEU A 127 -2.74 -1.35 1.70
N GLY A 128 -3.22 -0.83 2.82
CA GLY A 128 -4.30 0.14 2.92
C GLY A 128 -3.73 1.52 3.16
N ILE A 129 -4.23 2.51 2.41
CA ILE A 129 -3.88 3.92 2.54
C ILE A 129 -5.20 4.69 2.56
N LYS A 130 -5.34 5.61 3.52
CA LYS A 130 -6.50 6.49 3.62
C LYS A 130 -6.09 7.88 4.08
N GLN A 131 -6.37 8.91 3.30
CA GLN A 131 -6.15 10.30 3.71
C GLN A 131 -7.03 10.67 4.90
N LEU A 132 -6.47 11.41 5.86
CA LEU A 132 -7.22 12.01 6.97
C LEU A 132 -7.86 13.31 6.49
N CYS A 133 -8.83 13.20 5.59
CA CYS A 133 -9.65 14.32 5.14
C CYS A 133 -11.08 13.86 4.86
N VAL A 134 -12.01 14.80 4.93
CA VAL A 134 -13.39 14.58 4.50
C VAL A 134 -13.50 14.94 3.02
N GLU A 135 -14.12 14.04 2.26
CA GLU A 135 -14.42 14.23 0.84
C GLU A 135 -15.88 13.88 0.57
N PRO A 136 -16.64 14.72 -0.17
CA PRO A 136 -16.24 16.01 -0.75
C PRO A 136 -16.00 17.11 0.30
N ARG A 137 -15.19 18.11 -0.05
CA ARG A 137 -14.91 19.28 0.81
C ARG A 137 -16.20 19.97 1.28
N GLY A 138 -16.24 20.36 2.55
CA GLY A 138 -17.38 21.05 3.16
C GLY A 138 -18.40 20.14 3.83
N VAL A 139 -18.25 18.81 3.70
CA VAL A 139 -19.05 17.83 4.45
C VAL A 139 -18.54 17.73 5.89
N SER A 140 -19.44 17.49 6.86
CA SER A 140 -19.06 17.26 8.26
C SER A 140 -18.45 15.88 8.46
N VAL A 141 -17.62 15.71 9.49
CA VAL A 141 -17.05 14.39 9.81
C VAL A 141 -18.14 13.36 10.13
N ALA A 142 -19.21 13.76 10.82
CA ALA A 142 -20.34 12.88 11.12
C ALA A 142 -21.00 12.32 9.86
N ALA A 143 -21.34 13.20 8.89
CA ALA A 143 -21.92 12.77 7.61
C ALA A 143 -20.94 11.93 6.78
N TYR A 144 -19.65 12.26 6.85
CA TYR A 144 -18.62 11.44 6.21
C TYR A 144 -18.56 10.04 6.82
N ALA A 145 -18.53 9.92 8.15
CA ALA A 145 -18.53 8.63 8.83
C ALA A 145 -19.79 7.81 8.54
N GLU A 146 -20.96 8.45 8.53
CA GLU A 146 -22.23 7.83 8.17
C GLU A 146 -22.21 7.24 6.74
N SER A 147 -21.57 7.93 5.78
CA SER A 147 -21.41 7.41 4.42
C SER A 147 -20.63 6.10 4.33
N TYR A 148 -19.81 5.79 5.34
CA TYR A 148 -19.05 4.53 5.47
C TYR A 148 -19.69 3.51 6.40
N ALA A 149 -20.84 3.80 7.02
CA ALA A 149 -21.47 2.91 8.01
C ALA A 149 -21.73 1.49 7.46
N HIS A 150 -22.10 1.38 6.18
CA HIS A 150 -22.30 0.10 5.49
C HIS A 150 -21.03 -0.77 5.37
N LYS A 151 -19.84 -0.22 5.63
CA LYS A 151 -18.56 -0.95 5.61
C LYS A 151 -18.09 -1.36 7.00
N LEU A 152 -18.78 -0.93 8.05
CA LEU A 152 -18.39 -1.11 9.44
C LEU A 152 -19.30 -2.12 10.14
N THR A 153 -18.76 -2.85 11.10
CA THR A 153 -19.57 -3.73 11.98
C THR A 153 -20.22 -2.91 13.09
N PRO A 154 -21.24 -3.46 13.79
CA PRO A 154 -21.84 -2.78 14.94
C PRO A 154 -20.82 -2.40 16.02
N LEU A 155 -19.79 -3.24 16.26
CA LEU A 155 -18.72 -2.93 17.19
C LEU A 155 -17.88 -1.74 16.69
N GLU A 156 -17.47 -1.75 15.43
CA GLU A 156 -16.65 -0.69 14.85
C GLU A 156 -17.38 0.65 14.80
N MET A 157 -18.70 0.63 14.60
CA MET A 157 -19.55 1.84 14.69
C MET A 157 -19.43 2.52 16.06
N THR A 158 -19.23 1.77 17.14
CA THR A 158 -18.99 2.36 18.48
C THR A 158 -17.68 3.14 18.56
N PHE A 159 -16.69 2.81 17.73
CA PHE A 159 -15.39 3.48 17.73
C PHE A 159 -15.44 4.85 17.03
N VAL A 160 -16.45 5.08 16.19
CA VAL A 160 -16.65 6.30 15.39
C VAL A 160 -17.90 7.07 15.84
N SER A 161 -18.30 6.91 17.11
CA SER A 161 -19.42 7.68 17.70
C SER A 161 -19.17 9.20 17.59
N PRO A 162 -20.16 9.99 17.12
CA PRO A 162 -20.02 11.45 17.01
C PRO A 162 -19.62 12.16 18.30
N GLU A 163 -19.96 11.60 19.46
CA GLU A 163 -19.64 12.15 20.78
C GLU A 163 -18.13 12.23 21.07
N LEU A 164 -17.31 11.50 20.32
CA LEU A 164 -15.85 11.46 20.48
C LEU A 164 -15.13 12.67 19.87
N GLY A 165 -15.84 13.50 19.10
CA GLY A 165 -15.31 14.65 18.39
C GLY A 165 -14.69 14.32 17.03
N ASP A 166 -14.77 15.29 16.11
CA ASP A 166 -14.45 15.16 14.69
C ASP A 166 -13.04 14.58 14.42
N GLU A 167 -12.01 15.08 15.11
CA GLU A 167 -10.63 14.61 14.89
C GLU A 167 -10.48 13.11 15.24
N VAL A 168 -11.07 12.69 16.36
CA VAL A 168 -10.97 11.31 16.84
C VAL A 168 -11.76 10.38 15.93
N VAL A 169 -12.96 10.79 15.53
CA VAL A 169 -13.84 10.03 14.63
C VAL A 169 -13.15 9.83 13.28
N LEU A 170 -12.67 10.90 12.65
CA LEU A 170 -12.01 10.83 11.36
C LEU A 170 -10.77 9.93 11.40
N ARG A 171 -9.92 10.11 12.43
CA ARG A 171 -8.71 9.29 12.59
C ARG A 171 -9.04 7.82 12.75
N ARG A 172 -10.00 7.46 13.62
CA ARG A 172 -10.38 6.06 13.87
C ARG A 172 -11.04 5.43 12.64
N LEU A 173 -11.88 6.17 11.94
CA LEU A 173 -12.46 5.73 10.68
C LEU A 173 -11.36 5.41 9.64
N CYS A 174 -10.38 6.30 9.46
CA CYS A 174 -9.28 6.06 8.54
C CYS A 174 -8.43 4.84 8.94
N ILE A 175 -8.21 4.58 10.23
CA ILE A 175 -7.52 3.36 10.71
C ILE A 175 -8.31 2.11 10.31
N LEU A 176 -9.61 2.07 10.60
CA LEU A 176 -10.47 0.93 10.27
C LEU A 176 -10.50 0.66 8.77
N LEU A 177 -10.70 1.70 7.96
CA LEU A 177 -10.73 1.58 6.51
C LEU A 177 -9.38 1.12 5.95
N SER A 178 -8.26 1.63 6.45
CA SER A 178 -6.94 1.19 6.02
C SER A 178 -6.67 -0.26 6.41
N LEU A 179 -7.03 -0.70 7.62
CA LEU A 179 -6.87 -2.10 8.06
C LEU A 179 -7.70 -3.07 7.20
N LYS A 180 -8.98 -2.76 6.98
CA LYS A 180 -9.85 -3.57 6.11
C LYS A 180 -9.32 -3.62 4.68
N ALA A 181 -8.93 -2.47 4.11
CA ALA A 181 -8.34 -2.40 2.78
C ALA A 181 -7.10 -3.27 2.68
N ALA A 182 -6.17 -3.17 3.65
CA ALA A 182 -4.94 -3.94 3.68
C ALA A 182 -5.22 -5.45 3.69
N TYR A 183 -6.16 -5.91 4.51
CA TYR A 183 -6.53 -7.31 4.58
C TYR A 183 -7.17 -7.81 3.28
N ILE A 184 -8.21 -7.15 2.78
CA ILE A 184 -8.92 -7.50 1.53
C ILE A 184 -7.93 -7.62 0.37
N LYS A 185 -7.01 -6.66 0.28
CA LYS A 185 -5.92 -6.65 -0.71
C LYS A 185 -4.93 -7.79 -0.51
N ALA A 186 -4.62 -8.14 0.73
CA ALA A 186 -3.68 -9.22 1.05
C ALA A 186 -4.22 -10.60 0.68
N VAL A 187 -5.50 -10.86 0.93
CA VAL A 187 -6.15 -12.13 0.56
C VAL A 187 -6.57 -12.21 -0.92
N GLY A 188 -6.53 -11.09 -1.65
CA GLY A 188 -6.87 -11.04 -3.07
C GLY A 188 -8.37 -11.16 -3.33
N GLN A 189 -9.19 -10.58 -2.44
CA GLN A 189 -10.65 -10.54 -2.65
C GLN A 189 -11.01 -9.62 -3.83
N PRO A 190 -12.05 -9.96 -4.61
CA PRO A 190 -12.43 -9.19 -5.78
C PRO A 190 -13.08 -7.85 -5.42
N ARG A 191 -13.23 -6.99 -6.43
CA ARG A 191 -14.04 -5.76 -6.31
C ARG A 191 -15.48 -6.14 -5.91
N GLY A 192 -16.05 -5.43 -4.95
CA GLY A 192 -17.40 -5.69 -4.44
C GLY A 192 -17.45 -6.63 -3.23
N PHE A 193 -16.31 -7.10 -2.71
CA PHE A 193 -16.26 -7.76 -1.41
C PHE A 193 -16.93 -6.88 -0.34
N ASP A 194 -17.76 -7.47 0.51
CA ASP A 194 -18.46 -6.77 1.59
C ASP A 194 -17.54 -6.58 2.80
N TRP A 195 -17.23 -5.32 3.10
CA TRP A 195 -16.29 -4.93 4.16
C TRP A 195 -16.88 -5.17 5.55
N SER A 196 -18.22 -5.22 5.69
CA SER A 196 -18.91 -5.46 6.95
C SER A 196 -18.69 -6.90 7.48
N ARG A 197 -18.23 -7.81 6.62
CA ARG A 197 -17.84 -9.18 7.00
C ARG A 197 -16.54 -9.24 7.81
N LEU A 198 -15.77 -8.16 7.81
CA LEU A 198 -14.52 -8.04 8.57
C LEU A 198 -14.78 -7.17 9.79
N GLU A 199 -14.29 -7.60 10.95
CA GLU A 199 -14.34 -6.83 12.19
C GLU A 199 -12.92 -6.64 12.72
N PHE A 200 -12.52 -5.39 12.96
CA PHE A 200 -11.27 -5.03 13.62
C PHE A 200 -11.57 -4.40 14.98
N ASN A 201 -11.34 -5.17 16.04
CA ASN A 201 -11.41 -4.69 17.41
C ASN A 201 -10.03 -4.13 17.82
N ILE A 202 -9.81 -2.87 17.46
CA ILE A 202 -8.54 -2.16 17.68
C ILE A 202 -8.10 -2.17 19.16
N PRO A 203 -8.95 -1.82 20.15
CA PRO A 203 -8.54 -1.80 21.55
C PRO A 203 -8.05 -3.16 22.08
N ASN A 204 -8.64 -4.25 21.59
CA ASN A 204 -8.30 -5.61 22.01
C ASN A 204 -7.35 -6.31 21.03
N GLU A 205 -6.78 -5.59 20.06
CA GLU A 205 -5.84 -6.11 19.06
C GLU A 205 -6.29 -7.44 18.42
N SER A 206 -7.57 -7.50 18.06
CA SER A 206 -8.15 -8.70 17.42
C SER A 206 -8.88 -8.34 16.14
N ALA A 207 -8.89 -9.29 15.20
CA ALA A 207 -9.67 -9.18 13.99
C ALA A 207 -10.36 -10.49 13.65
N ARG A 208 -11.54 -10.37 13.04
CA ARG A 208 -12.38 -11.48 12.59
C ARG A 208 -12.82 -11.25 11.16
N GLY A 209 -13.02 -12.34 10.43
CA GLY A 209 -13.71 -12.35 9.14
C GLY A 209 -14.78 -13.44 9.18
N ASP A 210 -16.02 -13.09 8.89
CA ASP A 210 -17.16 -14.02 8.98
C ASP A 210 -17.24 -14.73 10.34
N GLU A 211 -17.07 -13.99 11.44
CA GLU A 211 -16.98 -14.50 12.82
C GLU A 211 -15.75 -15.39 13.14
N HIS A 212 -14.88 -15.67 12.17
CA HIS A 212 -13.68 -16.46 12.39
C HIS A 212 -12.46 -15.58 12.70
N PRO A 213 -11.65 -15.88 13.73
CA PRO A 213 -10.44 -15.12 14.02
C PRO A 213 -9.46 -15.13 12.84
N LEU A 214 -8.91 -13.96 12.51
CA LEU A 214 -7.90 -13.80 11.43
C LEU A 214 -6.51 -14.23 11.91
N GLN A 215 -6.38 -15.49 12.32
CA GLN A 215 -5.12 -16.05 12.83
C GLN A 215 -4.01 -16.01 11.79
N GLY A 216 -2.79 -15.82 12.28
CA GLY A 216 -1.59 -15.82 11.43
C GLY A 216 -1.35 -14.52 10.68
N TRP A 217 -2.14 -13.47 10.94
CA TRP A 217 -1.96 -12.16 10.33
C TRP A 217 -1.20 -11.20 11.23
N GLU A 218 -0.24 -10.50 10.64
CA GLU A 218 0.45 -9.38 11.27
C GLU A 218 -0.02 -8.09 10.60
N PHE A 219 -0.60 -7.20 11.39
CA PHE A 219 -1.04 -5.87 10.99
C PHE A 219 -0.07 -4.82 11.52
N ARG A 220 0.48 -3.99 10.63
CA ARG A 220 1.29 -2.84 11.03
C ARG A 220 0.60 -1.56 10.64
N VAL A 221 0.45 -0.63 11.57
CA VAL A 221 -0.27 0.61 11.37
C VAL A 221 0.67 1.79 11.61
N PHE A 222 0.69 2.75 10.68
CA PHE A 222 1.56 3.91 10.74
C PHE A 222 0.92 5.11 10.04
N LYS A 223 1.45 6.31 10.30
CA LYS A 223 1.01 7.55 9.66
C LYS A 223 2.05 8.02 8.66
N ALA A 224 1.58 8.65 7.58
CA ALA A 224 2.42 9.37 6.64
C ALA A 224 1.97 10.83 6.58
N GLN A 225 2.92 11.76 6.62
CA GLN A 225 2.68 13.20 6.51
C GLN A 225 3.48 13.73 5.33
N LEU A 226 2.83 14.48 4.44
CA LEU A 226 3.39 14.94 3.19
C LEU A 226 3.12 16.44 3.02
N GLY A 227 4.10 17.19 2.55
CA GLY A 227 3.89 18.52 1.99
C GLY A 227 3.67 18.41 0.49
N VAL A 228 2.49 18.82 0.00
CA VAL A 228 2.13 18.78 -1.42
C VAL A 228 1.96 20.20 -1.94
N GLN A 229 2.75 20.56 -2.94
CA GLN A 229 2.64 21.84 -3.62
C GLN A 229 1.47 21.81 -4.62
N ARG A 230 0.46 22.63 -4.37
CA ARG A 230 -0.69 22.87 -5.26
C ARG A 230 -0.85 24.36 -5.47
N ASN A 231 -0.91 24.82 -6.72
CA ASN A 231 -1.11 26.23 -7.08
C ASN A 231 -0.15 27.20 -6.37
N GLY A 232 1.12 26.81 -6.19
CA GLY A 232 2.13 27.64 -5.53
C GLY A 232 2.10 27.63 -3.99
N THR A 233 1.12 26.97 -3.37
CA THR A 233 1.03 26.77 -1.92
C THR A 233 1.36 25.35 -1.50
N VAL A 234 2.06 25.20 -0.36
CA VAL A 234 2.29 23.89 0.26
C VAL A 234 1.10 23.55 1.15
N ILE A 235 0.45 22.43 0.86
CA ILE A 235 -0.65 21.87 1.64
C ILE A 235 -0.11 20.66 2.38
N GLU A 236 -0.34 20.59 3.68
CA GLU A 236 -0.01 19.39 4.46
C GLU A 236 -1.13 18.36 4.31
N GLU A 237 -0.76 17.16 3.89
CA GLU A 237 -1.65 16.01 3.78
C GLU A 237 -1.19 14.92 4.76
N ALA A 238 -2.13 14.41 5.54
CA ALA A 238 -1.88 13.31 6.46
C ALA A 238 -2.63 12.06 5.98
N TYR A 239 -1.99 10.90 6.11
CA TYR A 239 -2.51 9.61 5.71
C TYR A 239 -2.38 8.59 6.82
N GLN A 240 -3.39 7.73 6.93
CA GLN A 240 -3.37 6.54 7.75
C GLN A 240 -3.04 5.34 6.85
N CYS A 241 -1.97 4.64 7.18
CA CYS A 241 -1.52 3.48 6.45
C CYS A 241 -1.62 2.23 7.31
N ALA A 242 -2.00 1.12 6.69
CA ALA A 242 -1.99 -0.19 7.32
C ALA A 242 -1.44 -1.24 6.37
N CYS A 243 -0.64 -2.14 6.92
CA CYS A 243 -0.05 -3.26 6.22
C CYS A 243 -0.61 -4.56 6.80
N ALA A 244 -0.90 -5.53 5.94
CA ALA A 244 -1.29 -6.87 6.35
C ALA A 244 -0.30 -7.89 5.77
N PHE A 245 0.29 -8.72 6.62
CA PHE A 245 1.19 -9.81 6.23
C PHE A 245 0.68 -11.13 6.79
N PHE A 246 0.60 -12.16 5.95
CA PHE A 246 0.35 -13.50 6.46
C PHE A 246 1.65 -14.15 6.94
N ARG A 247 1.75 -14.42 8.25
CA ARG A 247 2.88 -15.07 8.93
C ARG A 247 2.63 -16.53 9.29
N GLY A 248 1.37 -16.95 9.34
CA GLY A 248 0.99 -18.32 9.73
C GLY A 248 1.26 -18.62 11.22
N THR A 249 1.28 -17.58 12.07
CA THR A 249 1.29 -17.71 13.54
C THR A 249 -0.06 -18.16 14.07
N LYS A 250 -0.12 -18.63 15.32
CA LYS A 250 -1.39 -19.04 15.96
C LYS A 250 -2.33 -17.86 16.23
N GLU A 251 -1.76 -16.69 16.44
CA GLU A 251 -2.48 -15.48 16.79
C GLU A 251 -2.26 -14.40 15.74
N SER A 252 -3.17 -13.43 15.69
CA SER A 252 -2.96 -12.17 14.98
C SER A 252 -2.06 -11.28 15.82
N LYS A 253 -1.26 -10.44 15.16
CA LYS A 253 -0.39 -9.46 15.84
C LYS A 253 -0.69 -8.07 15.30
N PHE A 254 -0.86 -7.10 16.18
CA PHE A 254 -0.96 -5.69 15.83
C PHE A 254 0.32 -4.98 16.25
N ILE A 255 0.83 -4.11 15.40
CA ILE A 255 2.02 -3.30 15.67
C ILE A 255 1.70 -1.87 15.26
N TRP A 256 1.69 -0.98 16.25
CA TRP A 256 1.44 0.44 16.08
C TRP A 256 2.77 1.19 16.06
N HIS A 257 3.01 1.94 14.99
CA HIS A 257 4.22 2.73 14.84
C HIS A 257 3.89 4.21 15.00
N ASP A 258 4.15 4.73 16.20
CA ASP A 258 3.96 6.14 16.54
C ASP A 258 5.27 6.95 16.47
N ASN A 259 6.43 6.27 16.41
CA ASN A 259 7.75 6.87 16.38
C ASN A 259 8.36 6.83 14.97
N ALA A 260 8.81 7.98 14.47
CA ALA A 260 9.44 8.12 13.17
C ALA A 260 10.70 7.25 13.02
N LYS A 261 11.52 7.12 14.07
CA LYS A 261 12.77 6.34 14.01
C LYS A 261 12.52 4.86 13.76
N ASP A 262 11.50 4.30 14.40
CA ASP A 262 11.14 2.89 14.23
C ASP A 262 10.50 2.64 12.87
N LEU A 263 9.88 3.67 12.30
CA LEU A 263 9.29 3.64 10.97
C LEU A 263 10.36 3.63 9.87
N GLU A 264 11.39 4.46 9.99
CA GLU A 264 12.51 4.56 9.03
C GLU A 264 13.28 3.25 8.82
N ALA A 265 13.22 2.33 9.80
CA ALA A 265 13.87 1.02 9.70
C ALA A 265 13.25 0.11 8.62
N TRP A 266 11.99 0.35 8.23
CA TRP A 266 11.26 -0.51 7.29
C TRP A 266 10.32 0.24 6.34
N VAL A 267 10.17 1.56 6.48
CA VAL A 267 9.43 2.43 5.57
C VAL A 267 10.36 3.47 4.99
N GLN A 268 10.38 3.57 3.66
CA GLN A 268 11.15 4.57 2.93
C GLN A 268 10.19 5.53 2.23
N PHE A 269 10.39 6.82 2.47
CA PHE A 269 9.66 7.89 1.79
C PHE A 269 10.48 8.40 0.62
N ILE A 270 9.84 8.48 -0.54
CA ILE A 270 10.40 9.04 -1.77
C ILE A 270 9.41 10.06 -2.34
N ASN A 271 9.91 10.98 -3.17
CA ASN A 271 9.09 11.95 -3.87
C ASN A 271 9.17 11.79 -5.39
N ILE A 272 8.30 12.49 -6.11
CA ILE A 272 8.22 12.35 -7.56
C ILE A 272 9.50 12.76 -8.27
N ASP A 273 10.21 13.78 -7.76
CA ASP A 273 11.47 14.24 -8.34
C ASP A 273 12.57 13.18 -8.27
N GLN A 274 12.64 12.46 -7.16
CA GLN A 274 13.57 11.34 -7.01
C GLN A 274 13.24 10.21 -7.99
N MET A 275 11.96 9.90 -8.18
CA MET A 275 11.51 8.87 -9.14
C MET A 275 11.81 9.26 -10.59
N ILE A 276 11.58 10.52 -10.97
CA ILE A 276 11.85 10.99 -12.34
C ILE A 276 13.36 10.96 -12.64
N LYS A 277 14.20 11.36 -11.68
CA LYS A 277 15.67 11.35 -11.83
C LYS A 277 16.26 9.96 -12.06
N VAL A 278 15.60 8.90 -11.60
CA VAL A 278 16.10 7.52 -11.72
C VAL A 278 15.61 6.80 -12.98
N ILE A 279 14.62 7.33 -13.70
CA ILE A 279 14.07 6.72 -14.94
C ILE A 279 15.16 6.19 -15.89
N PRO A 280 16.22 6.96 -16.27
CA PRO A 280 17.22 6.47 -17.21
C PRO A 280 18.00 5.24 -16.75
N LYS A 281 17.92 4.90 -15.45
CA LYS A 281 18.61 3.76 -14.83
C LYS A 281 17.70 2.55 -14.64
N LEU A 282 16.40 2.67 -14.91
CA LEU A 282 15.41 1.61 -14.69
C LEU A 282 15.22 0.69 -15.91
N THR A 283 15.68 1.10 -17.08
CA THR A 283 15.70 0.28 -18.31
C THR A 283 16.90 -0.68 -18.40
N ALA A 284 17.87 -0.56 -17.48
CA ALA A 284 19.14 -1.31 -17.48
C ALA A 284 19.15 -2.60 -16.63
#